data_AF-A0A6A7N5B4-F1
#
_entry.id   AF-A0A6A7N5B4-F1
#
_cell.length_a   1.000
_cell.length_b   1.000
_cell.length_c   1.000
_cell.angle_alpha   90.00
_cell.angle_beta   90.00
_cell.angle_gamma   90.00
#
_symmetry.space_group_name_H-M   'P 1'
#
loop_
_entity.id
_entity.type
_entity.pdbx_description
1 polymer ?
#
loop_
_entity_poly.entity_id
_entity_poly.type
_entity_poly.pdbx_seq_one_letter_code
_entity_poly.pdbx_strand_id
1 'polypeptide(L)'
;MRTKEQAAAALMALPELQAWSAIVEKNSGGKSHGALIEYDPAPRKLNGKSYWQFSFVENSSDAAQRWESFLVSSSDEEILVEDASTDEVISLARWRREKHPAKRTGIDG
;
A
#
# COMPACT_ATOMS: atom_id res chain seq x y z
N MET A 1 -3.24 -3.27 -20.71
CA MET A 1 -3.06 -4.17 -19.56
C MET A 1 -1.78 -3.80 -18.85
N ARG A 2 -1.88 -3.24 -17.63
CA ARG A 2 -0.74 -2.97 -16.76
C ARG A 2 -0.20 -4.29 -16.23
N THR A 3 1.11 -4.45 -16.31
CA THR A 3 1.84 -5.49 -15.58
C THR A 3 1.88 -5.13 -14.10
N LYS A 4 2.16 -6.13 -13.27
CA LYS A 4 2.38 -5.95 -11.84
C LYS A 4 3.45 -4.88 -11.54
N GLU A 5 4.54 -4.84 -12.30
CA GLU A 5 5.60 -3.85 -12.12
C GLU A 5 5.10 -2.42 -12.38
N GLN A 6 4.29 -2.21 -13.42
CA GLN A 6 3.68 -0.90 -13.68
C GLN A 6 2.70 -0.50 -12.56
N ALA A 7 1.95 -1.46 -12.03
CA ALA A 7 1.05 -1.21 -10.92
C ALA A 7 1.79 -0.86 -9.63
N ALA A 8 2.87 -1.58 -9.32
CA ALA A 8 3.76 -1.28 -8.19
C ALA A 8 4.41 0.10 -8.36
N ALA A 9 4.91 0.43 -9.55
CA ALA A 9 5.51 1.74 -9.83
C ALA A 9 4.51 2.89 -9.65
N ALA A 10 3.24 2.71 -10.07
CA ALA A 10 2.18 3.70 -9.86
C ALA A 10 1.88 3.92 -8.38
N LEU A 11 1.93 2.86 -7.56
CA LEU A 11 1.81 2.97 -6.11
C LEU A 11 3.03 3.68 -5.50
N MET A 12 4.25 3.29 -5.89
CA MET A 12 5.48 3.92 -5.38
C MET A 12 5.62 5.39 -5.77
N ALA A 13 4.97 5.82 -6.86
CA ALA A 13 4.89 7.22 -7.25
C ALA A 13 3.92 8.05 -6.38
N LEU A 14 3.18 7.43 -5.45
CA LEU A 14 2.29 8.13 -4.55
C LEU A 14 3.08 8.88 -3.46
N PRO A 15 2.78 10.18 -3.23
CA PRO A 15 3.45 10.94 -2.18
C PRO A 15 3.20 10.37 -0.78
N GLU A 16 2.09 9.65 -0.59
CA GLU A 16 1.79 8.95 0.66
C GLU A 16 2.80 7.85 0.96
N LEU A 17 3.16 7.02 -0.04
CA LEU A 17 4.14 5.95 0.17
C LEU A 17 5.53 6.52 0.41
N GLN A 18 5.89 7.60 -0.28
CA GLN A 18 7.16 8.29 -0.02
C GLN A 18 7.22 8.85 1.41
N ALA A 19 6.12 9.47 1.87
CA ALA A 19 6.02 9.96 3.25
C ALA A 19 6.15 8.83 4.26
N TRP A 20 5.51 7.69 4.01
CA TRP A 20 5.62 6.51 4.85
C TRP A 20 7.04 5.94 4.87
N SER A 21 7.69 5.76 3.73
CA SER A 21 9.09 5.32 3.70
C SER A 21 9.98 6.26 4.52
N ALA A 22 9.80 7.58 4.39
CA ALA A 22 10.55 8.55 5.18
C ALA A 22 10.25 8.46 6.70
N ILE A 23 8.99 8.18 7.07
CA ILE A 23 8.59 7.96 8.47
C ILE A 23 9.20 6.66 9.01
N VAL A 24 9.11 5.56 8.27
CA VAL A 24 9.66 4.26 8.62
C VAL A 24 11.18 4.36 8.80
N GLU A 25 11.88 4.97 7.86
CA GLU A 25 13.33 5.19 7.95
C GLU A 25 13.69 6.07 9.16
N LYS A 26 12.90 7.12 9.42
CA LYS A 26 13.10 8.03 10.56
C LYS A 26 12.85 7.35 11.91
N ASN A 27 11.75 6.59 12.04
CA ASN A 27 11.40 5.88 13.26
C ASN A 27 12.41 4.77 13.58
N SER A 28 12.84 4.03 12.56
CA SER A 28 13.77 2.92 12.73
C SER A 28 15.24 3.33 12.67
N GLY A 29 15.54 4.62 12.43
CA GLY A 29 16.91 5.13 12.30
C GLY A 29 17.70 4.43 11.17
N GLY A 30 17.03 4.09 10.06
CA GLY A 30 17.61 3.37 8.92
C GLY A 30 17.61 1.84 9.02
N LYS A 31 17.03 1.27 10.08
CA LYS A 31 16.90 -0.20 10.24
C LYS A 31 15.69 -0.80 9.54
N SER A 32 14.70 0.03 9.22
CA SER A 32 13.50 -0.38 8.51
C SER A 32 13.30 0.50 7.30
N HIS A 33 12.76 -0.10 6.25
CA HIS A 33 12.40 0.61 5.02
C HIS A 33 11.00 0.21 4.60
N GLY A 34 10.26 1.18 4.06
CA GLY A 34 9.00 0.91 3.39
C GLY A 34 9.24 0.04 2.16
N ALA A 35 8.64 -1.14 2.13
CA ALA A 35 8.72 -2.06 1.00
C ALA A 35 7.32 -2.37 0.49
N LEU A 36 7.19 -2.48 -0.83
CA LEU A 36 5.97 -2.96 -1.47
C LEU A 36 6.15 -4.44 -1.76
N ILE A 37 5.35 -5.30 -1.14
CA ILE A 37 5.37 -6.73 -1.41
C ILE A 37 4.13 -7.13 -2.21
N GLU A 38 4.31 -8.05 -3.15
CA GLU A 38 3.18 -8.72 -3.80
C GLU A 38 2.52 -9.63 -2.76
N TYR A 39 1.28 -9.32 -2.37
CA TYR A 39 0.54 -10.13 -1.39
C TYR A 39 0.03 -11.42 -2.03
N ASP A 40 -0.53 -11.31 -3.23
CA ASP A 40 -1.03 -12.46 -3.98
C ASP A 40 -0.61 -12.36 -5.45
N PRO A 41 -0.04 -13.43 -6.04
CA PRO A 41 0.36 -13.44 -7.44
C PRO A 41 -0.84 -13.49 -8.39
N ALA A 42 -2.03 -13.85 -7.92
CA ALA A 42 -3.25 -13.85 -8.72
C ALA A 42 -3.95 -12.47 -8.65
N PRO A 43 -4.28 -11.88 -9.81
CA PRO A 43 -5.04 -10.64 -9.81
C PRO A 43 -6.46 -10.89 -9.27
N ARG A 44 -6.87 -10.09 -8.28
CA ARG A 44 -8.21 -10.15 -7.70
C ARG A 44 -9.22 -9.62 -8.71
N LYS A 45 -10.27 -10.39 -8.97
CA LYS A 45 -11.39 -9.94 -9.79
C LYS A 45 -12.41 -9.21 -8.91
N LEU A 46 -12.56 -7.91 -9.11
CA LEU A 46 -13.54 -7.04 -8.45
C LEU A 46 -14.35 -6.32 -9.53
N ASN A 47 -15.68 -6.34 -9.43
CA ASN A 47 -16.58 -5.71 -10.41
C ASN A 47 -16.28 -6.06 -11.90
N GLY A 48 -15.80 -7.29 -12.16
CA GLY A 48 -15.42 -7.74 -13.51
C GLY A 48 -14.06 -7.23 -14.01
N LYS A 49 -13.34 -6.43 -13.21
CA LYS A 49 -11.98 -5.96 -13.49
C LYS A 49 -10.95 -6.74 -12.68
N SER A 50 -9.75 -6.87 -13.23
CA SER A 50 -8.62 -7.53 -12.57
C SER A 50 -7.76 -6.49 -11.85
N TYR A 51 -7.49 -6.68 -10.57
CA TYR A 51 -6.67 -5.81 -9.74
C TYR A 51 -5.45 -6.55 -9.22
N TRP A 52 -4.28 -5.90 -9.33
CA TRP A 52 -3.06 -6.36 -8.71
C TRP A 52 -3.02 -5.95 -7.24
N GLN A 53 -2.74 -6.92 -6.38
CA GLN A 53 -2.72 -6.75 -4.93
C GLN A 53 -1.29 -6.56 -4.43
N PHE A 54 -1.05 -5.43 -3.79
CA PHE A 54 0.23 -5.11 -3.18
C PHE A 54 0.02 -4.73 -1.73
N SER A 55 0.88 -5.19 -0.84
CA SER A 55 0.89 -4.73 0.54
C SER A 55 2.08 -3.81 0.74
N PHE A 56 1.82 -2.62 1.26
CA PHE A 56 2.89 -1.80 1.81
C PHE A 56 3.23 -2.34 3.19
N VAL A 57 4.50 -2.70 3.37
CA VAL A 57 5.00 -3.22 4.62
C VAL A 57 6.19 -2.40 5.08
N GLU A 58 6.28 -2.19 6.38
CA GLU A 58 7.53 -1.80 7.00
C GLU A 58 8.40 -3.06 7.09
N ASN A 59 9.42 -3.14 6.25
CA ASN A 59 10.41 -4.19 6.33
C ASN A 59 11.44 -3.79 7.39
N SER A 60 11.32 -4.38 8.59
CA SER A 60 12.28 -4.24 9.68
C SER A 60 13.09 -5.53 9.85
N SER A 61 14.22 -5.45 10.55
CA SER A 61 15.06 -6.63 10.86
C SER A 61 14.35 -7.68 11.73
N ASP A 62 13.25 -7.30 12.39
CA ASP A 62 12.47 -8.17 13.28
C ASP A 62 11.27 -8.79 12.53
N ALA A 63 10.48 -7.96 11.85
CA ALA A 63 9.31 -8.40 11.10
C ALA A 63 8.93 -7.44 9.96
N ALA A 64 8.30 -7.98 8.92
CA ALA A 64 7.61 -7.19 7.91
C ALA A 64 6.20 -6.84 8.43
N GLN A 65 6.02 -5.65 8.98
CA GLN A 65 4.70 -5.21 9.45
C GLN A 65 3.88 -4.73 8.26
N ARG A 66 2.74 -5.39 7.98
CA ARG A 66 1.80 -4.93 6.96
C ARG A 66 1.07 -3.69 7.44
N TRP A 67 1.20 -2.61 6.67
CA TRP A 67 0.46 -1.37 6.91
C TRP A 67 -0.88 -1.43 6.22
N GLU A 68 -0.89 -1.42 4.88
CA GLU A 68 -2.12 -1.42 4.09
C GLU A 68 -1.94 -2.22 2.79
N SER A 69 -3.06 -2.74 2.29
CA SER A 69 -3.13 -3.40 1.00
C SER A 69 -3.67 -2.44 -0.06
N PHE A 70 -3.10 -2.48 -1.26
CA PHE A 70 -3.44 -1.66 -2.40
C PHE A 70 -3.82 -2.55 -3.57
N LEU A 71 -4.83 -2.14 -4.30
CA LEU A 71 -5.47 -2.85 -5.39
C LEU A 71 -5.43 -1.94 -6.61
N VAL A 72 -4.54 -2.25 -7.56
CA VAL A 72 -4.37 -1.44 -8.76
C VAL A 72 -5.00 -2.14 -9.94
N SER A 73 -5.91 -1.46 -10.64
CA SER A 73 -6.54 -2.03 -11.83
C SER A 73 -5.50 -2.35 -12.90
N SER A 74 -5.55 -3.55 -13.47
CA SER A 74 -4.75 -3.92 -14.64
C SER A 74 -5.27 -3.26 -15.92
N SER A 75 -6.52 -2.81 -15.93
CA SER A 75 -7.17 -2.23 -17.10
C SER A 75 -7.15 -0.70 -17.11
N ASP A 76 -7.23 -0.07 -15.94
CA ASP A 76 -7.42 1.37 -15.76
C ASP A 76 -6.40 1.98 -14.79
N GLU A 77 -6.53 3.28 -14.50
CA GLU A 77 -5.76 4.01 -13.48
C GLU A 77 -6.42 4.05 -12.10
N GLU A 78 -7.37 3.15 -11.89
CA GLU A 78 -8.05 3.01 -10.62
C GLU A 78 -7.14 2.33 -9.60
N ILE A 79 -7.00 2.98 -8.44
CA ILE A 79 -6.30 2.46 -7.27
C ILE A 79 -7.30 2.42 -6.12
N LEU A 80 -7.51 1.22 -5.62
CA LEU A 80 -8.26 0.94 -4.41
C LEU A 80 -7.27 0.58 -3.30
N VAL A 81 -7.71 0.74 -2.07
CA VAL A 81 -6.95 0.43 -0.86
C VAL A 81 -7.84 -0.47 -0.04
N GLU A 82 -7.35 -1.65 0.28
CA GLU A 82 -7.94 -2.55 1.24
C GLU A 82 -7.38 -2.21 2.62
N ASP A 83 -8.28 -1.81 3.50
CA ASP A 83 -7.92 -1.48 4.87
C ASP A 83 -7.46 -2.72 5.63
N ALA A 84 -6.28 -2.68 6.22
CA ALA A 84 -5.74 -3.84 6.92
C ALA A 84 -6.48 -4.15 8.23
N SER A 85 -7.24 -3.20 8.80
CA SER A 85 -7.98 -3.37 10.05
C SER A 85 -9.42 -3.86 9.82
N THR A 86 -10.08 -3.40 8.76
CA THR A 86 -11.50 -3.70 8.50
C THR A 86 -11.73 -4.56 7.26
N ASP A 87 -10.69 -4.90 6.50
CA ASP A 87 -10.77 -5.61 5.20
C ASP A 87 -11.63 -4.86 4.16
N GLU A 88 -11.89 -3.57 4.40
CA GLU A 88 -12.76 -2.78 3.53
C GLU A 88 -11.97 -2.24 2.34
N VAL A 89 -12.46 -2.50 1.12
CA VAL A 89 -11.89 -1.95 -0.11
C VAL A 89 -12.51 -0.58 -0.39
N ILE A 90 -11.71 0.47 -0.24
CA ILE A 90 -12.08 1.86 -0.47
C ILE A 90 -11.19 2.51 -1.53
N SER A 91 -11.66 3.56 -2.20
CA SER A 91 -10.83 4.27 -3.17
C SER A 91 -9.67 5.01 -2.50
N LEU A 92 -8.54 5.17 -3.19
CA LEU A 92 -7.36 5.90 -2.66
C LEU A 92 -7.71 7.27 -2.07
N ALA A 93 -8.57 8.06 -2.74
CA ALA A 93 -9.02 9.36 -2.25
C ALA A 93 -9.89 9.28 -0.99
N ARG A 94 -10.64 8.20 -0.82
CA ARG A 94 -11.45 7.95 0.38
C ARG A 94 -10.57 7.49 1.53
N TRP A 95 -9.66 6.56 1.27
CA TRP A 95 -8.65 6.10 2.22
C TRP A 95 -7.79 7.26 2.77
N ARG A 96 -7.31 8.17 1.90
CA ARG A 96 -6.57 9.38 2.34
C ARG A 96 -7.36 10.25 3.31
N ARG A 97 -8.69 10.30 3.15
CA ARG A 97 -9.60 11.10 3.99
C ARG A 97 -9.99 10.39 5.28
N GLU A 98 -10.18 9.08 5.25
CA GLU A 98 -10.63 8.31 6.43
C GLU A 98 -9.48 7.85 7.31
N LYS A 99 -8.41 7.31 6.71
CA LYS A 99 -7.27 6.74 7.45
C LYS A 99 -6.18 7.75 7.76
N HIS A 100 -6.25 8.94 7.14
CA HIS A 100 -5.26 10.00 7.30
C HIS A 100 -3.81 9.46 7.26
N PRO A 101 -3.40 8.80 6.17
CA PRO A 101 -2.08 8.14 6.09
C PRO A 101 -0.92 9.10 6.35
N ALA A 102 -1.08 10.38 5.99
CA ALA A 102 -0.10 11.43 6.28
C ALA A 102 0.06 11.76 7.78
N LYS A 103 -0.93 11.40 8.61
CA LYS A 103 -0.88 11.51 10.08
C LYS A 103 -0.45 10.21 10.77
N ARG A 104 -0.36 9.10 10.04
CA ARG A 104 0.10 7.82 10.58
C ARG A 104 1.61 7.90 10.76
N THR A 105 2.04 8.29 11.96
CA THR A 105 3.47 8.46 12.30
C THR A 105 4.12 7.19 12.86
N GLY A 106 3.49 6.03 12.68
CA GLY A 106 3.89 4.79 13.34
C GLY A 106 3.30 4.71 14.74
N ILE A 107 2.51 3.65 14.94
CA ILE A 107 2.12 3.05 16.23
C ILE A 107 1.24 3.94 17.14
N ASP A 108 -0.05 3.64 17.16
CA ASP A 108 -0.84 3.79 18.40
C ASP A 108 -0.18 2.89 19.44
N GLY A 109 0.28 3.50 20.53
CA GLY A 109 1.32 3.00 21.46
C GLY A 109 1.06 1.69 22.19
#